data_AF-A0AAF3EQQ4-F1
#
_entry.id   AF-A0AAF3EQQ4-F1
#
_cell.length_a   1.000
_cell.length_b   1.000
_cell.length_c   1.000
_cell.angle_alpha   90.00
_cell.angle_beta   90.00
_cell.angle_gamma   90.00
#
_symmetry.space_group_name_H-M   'P 1'
#
loop_
_entity.id
_entity.type
_entity.pdbx_description
1 polymer ?
#
loop_
_entity_poly.entity_id
_entity_poly.type
_entity_poly.pdbx_seq_one_letter_code
_entity_poly.pdbx_strand_id
1 'polypeptide(L)' 'MRDRIQDHIGSLNWGYRVQKKVDYLNAYGAFTGSHEITCTDKKGKQDKLTADKFLVAIGLRPKFPDVPGAKEYTISR' A
#
# COMPACT_ATOMS: atom_id res chain seq x y z
N MET A 1 -24.59 1.66 -11.53
CA MET A 1 -24.17 0.41 -10.83
C MET A 1 -22.70 0.45 -10.41
N ARG A 2 -21.78 0.94 -11.28
CA ARG A 2 -20.37 1.18 -10.89
C ARG A 2 -20.22 2.10 -9.69
N ASP A 3 -21.03 3.16 -9.62
CA ASP A 3 -20.92 4.17 -8.55
C ASP A 3 -21.19 3.57 -7.17
N ARG A 4 -22.25 2.76 -7.04
CA ARG A 4 -22.59 2.10 -5.76
C ARG A 4 -21.50 1.16 -5.23
N ILE A 5 -20.71 0.55 -6.12
CA ILE A 5 -19.58 -0.32 -5.72
C ILE A 5 -18.43 0.56 -5.21
N GLN A 6 -18.05 1.58 -5.97
CA GLN A 6 -16.97 2.49 -5.57
C GLN A 6 -17.32 3.27 -4.30
N ASP A 7 -18.58 3.69 -4.14
CA ASP A 7 -19.10 4.36 -2.94
C ASP A 7 -18.99 3.44 -1.72
N HIS A 8 -19.37 2.17 -1.86
CA HIS A 8 -19.26 1.19 -0.78
C HIS A 8 -17.80 0.95 -0.39
N ILE A 9 -16.89 0.80 -1.36
CA ILE A 9 -15.45 0.67 -1.11
C ILE A 9 -14.91 1.92 -0.40
N GLY A 10 -15.34 3.12 -0.82
CA GLY A 10 -14.98 4.38 -0.19
C GLY A 10 -15.40 4.46 1.28
N SER A 11 -16.63 4.01 1.58
CA SER A 11 -17.14 3.91 2.96
C SER A 11 -16.29 2.98 3.82
N LEU A 12 -15.92 1.80 3.30
CA LEU A 12 -15.04 0.85 3.99
C LEU A 12 -13.65 1.44 4.26
N ASN A 13 -13.05 2.07 3.26
CA ASN A 13 -11.73 2.73 3.39
C ASN A 13 -11.73 3.79 4.49
N TRP A 14 -12.80 4.58 4.58
CA TRP A 14 -12.95 5.57 5.64
C TRP A 14 -13.10 4.90 7.02
N GLY A 15 -13.92 3.86 7.11
CA GLY A 15 -14.11 3.09 8.34
C GLY A 15 -12.80 2.52 8.91
N TYR A 16 -11.96 1.93 8.05
CA TYR A 16 -10.65 1.41 8.47
C TYR A 16 -9.73 2.49 9.02
N ARG A 17 -9.80 3.72 8.48
CA ARG A 17 -8.90 4.80 8.89
C ARG A 17 -9.26 5.41 10.25
N VAL A 18 -10.54 5.47 10.61
CA VAL A 18 -11.01 6.24 11.78
C VAL A 18 -11.11 5.39 13.06
N GLN A 19 -11.24 4.07 12.96
CA GLN A 19 -11.66 3.23 14.10
C GLN A 19 -10.56 2.75 15.05
N LYS A 20 -9.31 3.24 14.97
CA LYS A 20 -8.19 2.61 15.68
C LYS A 20 -7.26 3.63 16.36
N LYS A 21 -6.85 3.32 17.61
CA LYS A 21 -5.71 3.95 18.31
C LYS A 21 -4.38 3.40 17.77
N VAL A 22 -4.15 3.55 16.46
CA VAL A 22 -2.96 3.04 15.77
C VAL A 22 -2.46 4.14 14.84
N ASP A 23 -1.14 4.33 14.78
CA ASP A 23 -0.54 5.26 13.84
C ASP A 23 -0.67 4.74 12.41
N TYR A 24 -1.42 5.47 11.60
CA TYR A 24 -1.60 5.17 10.18
C TYR A 24 -0.70 6.05 9.33
N LEU A 25 0.21 5.42 8.59
CA LEU A 25 1.11 6.08 7.64
C LEU A 25 0.82 5.56 6.23
N ASN A 26 0.34 6.45 5.35
CA ASN A 26 0.20 6.15 3.92
C ASN A 26 1.56 6.34 3.22
N ALA A 27 2.46 5.39 3.41
CA ALA A 27 3.84 5.44 2.91
C ALA A 27 4.32 4.05 2.46
N TYR A 28 5.29 4.03 1.54
CA TYR A 28 5.97 2.80 1.12
C TYR A 28 7.12 2.51 2.09
N GLY A 29 7.05 1.39 2.79
CA GLY A 29 8.06 0.97 3.77
C GLY A 29 9.12 0.05 3.14
N ALA A 30 10.39 0.33 3.40
CA ALA A 30 11.52 -0.52 3.05
C ALA A 30 12.46 -0.70 4.25
N PHE A 31 12.85 -1.94 4.54
CA PHE A 31 13.82 -2.21 5.62
C PHE A 31 15.19 -1.63 5.23
N THR A 32 15.74 -0.81 6.12
CA THR A 32 17.07 -0.19 5.96
C THR A 32 18.04 -0.59 7.07
N GLY A 33 17.58 -1.41 8.01
CA GLY A 33 18.38 -2.00 9.08
C GLY A 33 17.64 -3.14 9.78
N SER A 34 18.28 -3.76 10.78
CA SER A 34 17.71 -4.92 11.49
C SER A 34 16.38 -4.62 12.20
N HIS A 35 16.22 -3.40 12.72
CA HIS A 35 15.02 -2.96 13.43
C HIS A 35 14.59 -1.56 12.95
N GLU A 36 14.90 -1.24 11.69
CA GLU A 36 14.64 0.07 11.08
C GLU A 36 13.92 -0.10 9.74
N ILE A 37 12.87 0.68 9.53
CA ILE A 37 12.17 0.81 8.27
C ILE A 37 12.16 2.28 7.83
N THR A 38 12.46 2.53 6.56
CA THR A 38 12.28 3.84 5.93
C THR A 38 10.93 3.88 5.23
N CYS A 39 10.09 4.84 5.60
CA CYS A 39 8.78 5.07 5.03
C CYS A 39 8.84 6.28 4.06
N THR A 40 8.52 6.05 2.79
CA THR A 40 8.48 7.10 1.75
C THR A 40 7.03 7.50 1.48
N ASP A 41 6.68 8.76 1.69
CA ASP A 41 5.32 9.26 1.44
C ASP A 41 5.06 9.56 -0.05
N LYS A 42 3.82 9.96 -0.39
CA LYS A 42 3.44 10.35 -1.77
C LYS A 42 4.27 11.50 -2.34
N LYS A 43 4.82 12.37 -1.49
CA LYS A 43 5.65 13.53 -1.89
C LYS A 43 7.14 13.17 -1.98
N GLY A 44 7.51 11.91 -1.68
CA GLY A 44 8.89 11.45 -1.66
C GLY A 44 9.64 11.77 -0.37
N LYS A 45 8.98 12.32 0.66
CA LYS A 45 9.59 12.53 1.97
C LYS A 45 9.87 11.17 2.61
N GLN A 46 11.08 11.01 3.14
CA GLN A 46 11.51 9.79 3.82
C GLN A 46 11.56 10.03 5.34
N ASP A 47 10.88 9.17 6.09
CA ASP A 47 10.93 9.14 7.55
C ASP A 47 11.42 7.76 8.00
N LYS A 48 12.33 7.74 8.99
CA LYS A 48 12.87 6.50 9.57
C LYS A 48 12.12 6.14 10.84
N LEU A 49 11.71 4.89 10.94
CA LEU A 49 11.01 4.34 12.11
C LEU A 49 11.76 3.12 12.61
N THR A 50 11.71 2.91 13.93
CA THR A 50 12.25 1.72 14.57
C THR A 50 11.15 0.99 15.34
N ALA A 51 11.26 -0.33 15.43
CA ALA A 51 10.34 -1.17 16.19
C ALA A 51 11.05 -2.43 16.68
N ASP A 52 10.61 -2.95 17.84
CA ASP A 52 11.11 -4.22 18.40
C ASP A 52 10.75 -5.41 17.49
N LYS A 53 9.57 -5.37 16.85
CA LYS A 53 9.07 -6.46 16.00
C LYS A 53 8.37 -5.92 14.77
N PHE A 54 8.45 -6.68 13.69
CA PHE A 54 7.79 -6.38 12.43
C PHE A 54 6.90 -7.54 11.97
N LEU A 55 5.72 -7.21 11.46
CA LEU A 55 4.85 -8.13 10.75
C LEU A 55 4.84 -7.75 9.26
N VAL A 56 5.29 -8.65 8.39
CA VAL A 56 5.27 -8.43 6.93
C VAL A 56 3.94 -8.91 6.37
N ALA A 57 3.10 -7.98 5.91
CA ALA A 57 1.76 -8.24 5.39
C ALA A 57 1.50 -7.52 4.04
N ILE A 58 2.49 -7.54 3.13
CA ILE A 58 2.49 -6.74 1.89
C ILE A 58 1.66 -7.30 0.73
N GLY A 59 1.19 -8.56 0.82
CA GLY A 59 0.42 -9.21 -0.22
C GLY A 59 1.19 -9.45 -1.53
N LEU A 60 0.45 -9.60 -2.64
CA LEU A 60 0.98 -9.82 -4.00
C LEU A 60 0.38 -8.82 -4.98
N ARG A 61 0.92 -8.78 -6.20
CA ARG A 61 0.40 -7.97 -7.32
C ARG A 61 0.26 -8.83 -8.58
N PRO A 62 -0.66 -8.49 -9.50
CA PRO A 62 -0.80 -9.18 -10.78
C PRO A 62 0.54 -9.23 -11.54
N LYS A 63 0.85 -10.39 -12.12
CA LYS A 63 2.04 -10.58 -12.96
C LYS A 63 1.64 -10.44 -14.43
N PHE A 64 2.39 -9.62 -15.17
CA PHE A 64 2.25 -9.51 -16.61
C PHE A 64 3.20 -10.50 -17.31
N PRO A 65 2.81 -11.05 -18.48
CA PRO A 65 3.71 -11.85 -19.31
C PRO A 65 4.86 -11.00 -19.87
N ASP A 66 6.01 -11.63 -20.10
CA ASP A 66 7.21 -10.98 -20.64
C ASP A 66 7.17 -10.95 -22.17
N VAL A 67 6.21 -10.18 -22.71
CA VAL A 67 6.05 -9.96 -24.15
C VAL A 67 5.87 -8.46 -24.42
N PRO A 68 6.37 -7.95 -25.57
CA PRO A 68 6.23 -6.54 -25.92
C PRO A 68 4.76 -6.09 -25.90
N GLY A 69 4.48 -4.96 -25.27
CA GLY A 69 3.13 -4.38 -25.21
C GLY A 69 2.24 -4.92 -24.09
N ALA A 70 2.66 -5.93 -23.33
CA ALA A 70 1.84 -6.51 -22.27
C ALA A 70 1.49 -5.50 -21.16
N LYS A 71 2.43 -4.66 -20.73
CA LYS A 71 2.18 -3.66 -19.68
C LYS A 71 1.48 -2.41 -20.20
N GLU A 72 1.68 -2.11 -21.48
CA GLU A 72 1.24 -0.89 -22.14
C GLU A 72 -0.21 -0.99 -22.65
N TYR A 73 -0.61 -2.18 -23.12
CA TYR A 73 -1.88 -2.35 -23.87
C TYR A 73 -2.85 -3.34 -23.22
N THR A 74 -2.55 -3.89 -22.05
CA THR A 74 -3.45 -4.80 -21.32
C THR A 74 -3.80 -4.26 -19.93
N ILE A 75 -4.86 -4.80 -19.33
CA ILE A 75 -5.31 -4.45 -17.98
C ILE A 75 -5.24 -5.68 -17.07
N SER A 76 -4.97 -5.46 -15.78
CA SER A 76 -5.22 -6.48 -14.76
C SER A 76 -6.70 -6.45 -14.36
N ARG A 77 -7.27 -7.63 -14.12
CA ARG A 77 -8.63 -7.77 -13.58
C ARG A 77 -8.68 -7.40 -12.10
#